data_AF-A0A6M0K497-F1
#
_entry.id   AF-A0A6M0K497-F1
#
_cell.length_a   1.000
_cell.length_b   1.000
_cell.length_c   1.000
_cell.angle_alpha   90.00
_cell.angle_beta   90.00
_cell.angle_gamma   90.00
#
_symmetry.space_group_name_H-M   'P 1'
#
loop_
_entity.id
_entity.type
_entity.pdbx_description
1 polymer ?
#
loop_
_entity_poly.entity_id
_entity_poly.type
_entity_poly.pdbx_seq_one_letter_code
_entity_poly.pdbx_strand_id
1 'polypeptide(L)'
;MSLTGARCDSPVPVQAYWRRGAGLALEVMPRADRRIGLGLSFSRTDYDRAPRRLARTDDQLGASLEVRRARGAVEGFCTLAWTNSDSTVESRSFRQWASTCGLAWTD
;
A
#
# COMPACT_ATOMS: atom_id res chain seq x y z
N MET A 1 5.11 -1.28 13.82
CA MET A 1 5.51 -0.10 13.01
C MET A 1 6.51 -0.58 11.97
N SER A 2 6.40 -0.11 10.72
CA SER A 2 7.32 -0.44 9.64
C SER A 2 7.86 0.84 9.00
N LEU A 3 9.09 0.75 8.48
CA LEU A 3 9.71 1.76 7.64
C LEU A 3 10.11 1.08 6.33
N THR A 4 9.90 1.77 5.22
CA THR A 4 10.18 1.25 3.88
C THR A 4 10.98 2.26 3.07
N GLY A 5 11.89 1.74 2.27
CA GLY A 5 12.68 2.51 1.31
C GLY A 5 12.83 1.68 0.04
N ALA A 6 12.54 2.27 -1.11
CA ALA A 6 12.76 1.64 -2.39
C ALA A 6 13.32 2.67 -3.37
N ARG A 7 14.26 2.24 -4.20
CA ARG A 7 14.82 3.04 -5.29
C ARG A 7 14.65 2.27 -6.59
N CYS A 8 14.16 2.95 -7.62
CA CYS A 8 14.19 2.47 -8.99
C CYS A 8 15.16 3.37 -9.76
N ASP A 9 16.19 2.77 -10.35
CA ASP A 9 17.09 3.46 -11.27
C ASP A 9 16.79 2.95 -12.68
N SER A 10 16.02 3.71 -13.45
CA SER A 10 15.60 3.35 -14.81
C SER A 10 16.21 4.32 -15.81
N PRO A 11 16.71 3.83 -16.96
CA PRO A 11 17.12 4.70 -18.05
C PRO A 11 15.92 5.47 -18.63
N VAL A 12 14.68 5.01 -18.39
CA VAL A 12 13.45 5.72 -18.74
C VAL A 12 13.16 6.74 -17.64
N PRO A 13 13.24 8.05 -17.95
CA PRO A 13 13.18 9.12 -16.95
C PRO A 13 11.97 9.02 -16.00
N VAL A 14 10.78 8.73 -16.54
CA VAL A 14 9.51 8.68 -15.79
C VAL A 14 9.43 7.53 -14.76
N GLN A 15 10.38 6.59 -14.80
CA GLN A 15 10.40 5.41 -13.95
C GLN A 15 11.50 5.44 -12.90
N ALA A 16 12.44 6.40 -12.96
CA ALA A 16 13.44 6.55 -11.91
C ALA A 16 12.80 7.28 -10.72
N TYR A 17 12.85 6.66 -9.54
CA TYR A 17 12.24 7.22 -8.34
C TYR A 17 12.93 6.76 -7.06
N TRP A 18 12.75 7.56 -6.03
CA TRP A 18 12.95 7.19 -4.63
C TRP A 18 11.61 7.19 -3.91
N ARG A 19 11.29 6.08 -3.25
CA ARG A 19 10.11 5.95 -2.41
C ARG A 19 10.51 5.70 -0.97
N ARG A 20 9.92 6.45 -0.05
CA ARG A 20 10.08 6.28 1.40
C ARG A 20 8.71 6.18 2.02
N GLY A 21 8.53 5.36 3.02
CA GLY A 21 7.25 5.24 3.68
C GLY A 21 7.33 4.71 5.09
N ALA A 22 6.25 4.93 5.82
CA ALA A 22 6.04 4.43 7.16
C ALA A 22 4.66 3.77 7.24
N GLY A 23 4.56 2.73 8.07
CA GLY A 23 3.33 2.00 8.27
C GLY A 23 3.09 1.68 9.74
N LEU A 24 1.82 1.69 10.12
CA LEU A 24 1.34 1.13 11.36
C LEU A 24 0.34 0.03 11.03
N ALA A 25 0.53 -1.13 11.64
CA ALA A 25 -0.42 -2.23 11.56
C ALA A 25 -0.78 -2.65 12.97
N LEU A 26 -2.07 -2.87 13.19
CA LEU A 26 -2.63 -3.46 14.40
C LEU A 26 -3.36 -4.72 13.98
N GLU A 27 -3.07 -5.83 14.64
CA GLU A 27 -3.82 -7.06 14.49
C GLU A 27 -4.51 -7.40 15.80
N VAL A 28 -5.78 -7.78 15.71
CA VAL A 28 -6.57 -8.27 16.84
C VAL A 28 -7.10 -9.65 16.50
N MET A 29 -6.91 -10.59 17.43
CA MET A 29 -7.37 -11.97 17.33
C MET A 29 -8.50 -12.20 18.33
N PRO A 30 -9.75 -11.84 18.00
CA PRO A 30 -10.87 -12.04 18.94
C PRO A 30 -11.16 -13.53 19.20
N ARG A 31 -10.75 -14.42 18.29
CA ARG A 31 -10.83 -15.88 18.41
C ARG A 31 -9.64 -16.53 17.70
N ALA A 32 -9.34 -17.78 18.04
CA ALA A 32 -8.25 -18.52 17.41
C ALA A 32 -8.40 -18.67 15.88
N ASP A 33 -9.64 -18.69 15.37
CA ASP A 33 -9.95 -18.82 13.95
C ASP A 33 -10.15 -17.48 13.22
N ARG A 34 -10.02 -16.34 13.90
CA ARG A 34 -10.34 -15.01 13.33
C ARG A 34 -9.24 -14.01 13.60
N ARG A 35 -8.85 -13.28 12.56
CA ARG A 35 -7.93 -12.15 12.67
C ARG A 35 -8.54 -10.93 12.02
N ILE A 36 -8.38 -9.79 12.66
CA ILE A 36 -8.78 -8.48 12.13
C ILE A 36 -7.53 -7.62 12.09
N GLY A 37 -7.14 -7.19 10.91
CA GLY A 37 -6.01 -6.30 10.68
C GLY A 37 -6.49 -4.88 10.36
N LEU A 38 -5.88 -3.89 10.99
CA LEU A 38 -6.00 -2.48 10.64
C LEU A 38 -4.63 -1.97 10.22
N GLY A 39 -4.57 -1.29 9.09
CA GLY A 39 -3.34 -0.71 8.55
C GLY A 39 -3.51 0.77 8.28
N LEU A 40 -2.48 1.55 8.61
CA LEU A 40 -2.29 2.92 8.17
C LEU A 40 -0.92 3.01 7.51
N SER A 41 -0.82 3.73 6.40
CA SER A 41 0.43 3.91 5.69
C SER A 41 0.57 5.32 5.16
N PHE A 42 1.81 5.79 5.12
CA PHE A 42 2.22 6.99 4.43
C PHE A 42 3.42 6.65 3.56
N SER A 43 3.47 7.17 2.34
CA SER A 43 4.69 7.14 1.55
C SER A 43 4.84 8.36 0.66
N ARG A 44 6.07 8.87 0.54
CA ARG A 44 6.47 9.86 -0.45
C ARG A 44 7.26 9.19 -1.56
N THR A 45 6.95 9.52 -2.80
CA THR A 45 7.73 9.10 -3.98
C THR A 45 8.23 10.33 -4.73
N ASP A 46 9.55 10.49 -4.79
CA ASP A 46 10.24 11.55 -5.53
C ASP A 46 10.75 11.00 -6.86
N TYR A 47 10.39 11.64 -7.97
CA TYR A 47 10.80 11.22 -9.31
C TYR A 47 11.91 12.12 -9.84
N ASP A 48 13.10 11.54 -10.04
CA ASP A 48 14.33 12.28 -10.33
C ASP A 48 14.40 12.80 -11.78
N ARG A 49 13.61 12.23 -12.71
CA ARG A 49 13.69 12.57 -14.14
C ARG A 49 12.32 12.54 -14.83
N ALA A 50 11.35 13.41 -14.55
CA ALA A 50 10.20 13.50 -15.46
C ALA A 50 10.66 14.04 -16.85
N PRO A 51 10.20 13.50 -18.00
CA PRO A 51 10.59 13.99 -19.35
C PRO A 51 10.21 15.45 -19.61
N ARG A 52 9.31 15.99 -18.79
CA ARG A 52 8.94 17.41 -18.76
C ARG A 52 9.55 17.97 -17.49
N ARG A 53 10.14 19.17 -17.57
CA ARG A 53 10.90 19.93 -16.54
C ARG A 53 10.24 20.14 -15.15
N LEU A 54 9.23 19.38 -14.78
CA LEU A 54 8.51 19.48 -13.53
C LEU A 54 8.97 18.37 -12.60
N ALA A 55 9.52 18.74 -11.44
CA ALA A 55 9.74 17.81 -10.35
C ALA A 55 8.38 17.20 -9.96
N ARG A 56 8.29 15.87 -10.00
CA ARG A 56 7.11 15.15 -9.56
C ARG A 56 7.37 14.53 -8.19
N THR A 57 6.48 14.85 -7.25
CA THR A 57 6.41 14.17 -5.96
C THR A 57 4.98 13.67 -5.78
N ASP A 58 4.86 12.42 -5.33
CA ASP A 58 3.58 11.82 -4.96
C ASP A 58 3.61 11.50 -3.46
N ASP A 59 2.72 12.15 -2.71
CA ASP A 59 2.48 11.86 -1.30
C ASP A 59 1.22 11.01 -1.18
N GLN A 60 1.39 9.78 -0.67
CA GLN A 60 0.33 8.79 -0.59
C GLN A 60 0.01 8.46 0.86
N LEU A 61 -1.28 8.51 1.20
CA LEU A 61 -1.85 8.00 2.43
C LEU A 61 -2.69 6.76 2.12
N GLY A 62 -2.62 5.77 2.99
CA GLY A 62 -3.39 4.55 2.86
C GLY A 62 -3.97 4.12 4.19
N ALA A 63 -5.16 3.54 4.14
CA ALA A 63 -5.78 2.84 5.25
C ALA A 63 -6.29 1.49 4.77
N SER A 64 -6.21 0.45 5.59
CA SER A 64 -6.71 -0.87 5.25
C SER A 64 -7.40 -1.54 6.42
N LEU A 65 -8.45 -2.29 6.11
CA LEU A 65 -9.11 -3.24 6.99
C LEU A 65 -9.00 -4.61 6.36
N GLU A 66 -8.43 -5.57 7.09
CA GLU A 66 -8.36 -6.97 6.72
C GLU A 66 -9.16 -7.81 7.71
N VAL A 67 -9.92 -8.77 7.20
CA VAL A 67 -10.57 -9.79 8.00
C VAL A 67 -10.14 -11.15 7.46
N ARG A 68 -9.57 -11.98 8.34
CA ARG A 68 -9.18 -13.36 8.04
C ARG A 68 -9.98 -14.33 8.87
N ARG A 69 -10.28 -15.49 8.29
CA ARG A 69 -10.92 -16.61 8.96
C ARG A 69 -10.27 -17.92 8.56
N ALA A 70 -9.73 -18.63 9.53
CA ALA A 70 -9.17 -19.96 9.36
C ALA A 70 -10.25 -21.05 9.48
N ARG A 71 -10.12 -22.11 8.70
CA ARG A 71 -10.91 -23.35 8.77
C ARG A 71 -10.00 -24.52 8.44
N GLY A 72 -9.37 -25.09 9.47
CA GLY A 72 -8.37 -26.15 9.29
C GLY A 72 -7.11 -25.59 8.64
N ALA A 73 -6.64 -26.24 7.56
CA ALA A 73 -5.47 -25.83 6.79
C ALA A 73 -5.74 -24.69 5.79
N VAL A 74 -6.99 -24.23 5.67
CA VAL A 74 -7.40 -23.18 4.73
C VAL A 74 -7.75 -21.92 5.50
N GLU A 75 -7.32 -20.77 5.00
CA GLU A 75 -7.65 -19.45 5.53
C GLU A 75 -8.27 -18.59 4.43
N GLY A 76 -9.47 -18.07 4.66
CA GLY A 76 -10.07 -17.05 3.82
C GLY A 76 -9.74 -15.65 4.33
N PHE A 77 -9.52 -14.71 3.43
CA PHE A 77 -9.30 -13.33 3.79
C PHE A 77 -10.05 -12.38 2.84
N CYS A 78 -10.43 -11.23 3.38
CA CYS A 78 -10.89 -10.08 2.60
C CYS A 78 -10.25 -8.81 3.16
N THR A 79 -9.79 -7.96 2.25
CA THR A 79 -9.13 -6.70 2.56
C THR A 79 -9.82 -5.58 1.81
N LEU A 80 -10.19 -4.53 2.53
CA LEU A 80 -10.63 -3.26 2.00
C LEU A 80 -9.52 -2.24 2.21
N ALA A 81 -8.97 -1.70 1.13
CA ALA A 81 -7.92 -0.70 1.16
C ALA A 81 -8.43 0.61 0.56
N TRP A 82 -8.17 1.71 1.26
CA TRP A 82 -8.30 3.06 0.76
C TRP A 82 -6.92 3.63 0.48
N THR A 83 -6.78 4.35 -0.62
CA THR A 83 -5.57 5.07 -0.97
C THR A 83 -5.93 6.45 -1.49
N ASN A 84 -5.24 7.46 -0.98
CA ASN A 84 -5.27 8.83 -1.49
C ASN A 84 -3.83 9.22 -1.86
N SER A 85 -3.61 9.49 -3.13
CA SER A 85 -2.33 9.95 -3.65
C SER A 85 -2.51 11.39 -4.11
N ASP A 86 -1.74 12.29 -3.52
CA ASP A 86 -1.63 13.67 -3.98
C ASP A 86 -0.32 13.84 -4.73
N SER A 87 -0.39 14.34 -5.96
CA SER A 87 0.75 14.51 -6.84
C SER A 87 0.92 15.98 -7.19
N THR A 88 2.16 16.44 -7.30
CA THR A 88 2.44 17.78 -7.85
C THR A 88 1.98 17.93 -9.30
N VAL A 89 1.65 16.83 -9.99
CA VAL A 89 0.96 16.81 -11.28
C VAL A 89 -0.50 16.41 -11.06
N GLU A 90 -1.42 17.37 -11.10
CA GLU A 90 -2.84 17.17 -10.73
C GLU A 90 -3.52 16.00 -11.45
N SER A 91 -3.23 15.79 -12.73
CA SER A 91 -3.75 14.64 -13.51
C SER A 91 -3.27 13.26 -13.03
N ARG A 92 -2.34 13.23 -12.06
CA ARG A 92 -1.81 12.01 -11.41
C ARG A 92 -2.28 11.87 -9.96
N SER A 93 -3.01 12.84 -9.41
CA SER A 93 -3.66 12.69 -8.11
C SER A 93 -4.87 11.76 -8.23
N PHE A 94 -5.08 10.89 -7.23
CA PHE A 94 -6.21 9.97 -7.25
C PHE A 94 -6.65 9.56 -5.86
N ARG A 95 -7.90 9.11 -5.78
CA ARG A 95 -8.47 8.41 -4.63
C ARG A 95 -9.04 7.09 -5.10
N GLN A 96 -8.68 6.02 -4.42
CA GLN A 96 -9.07 4.67 -4.80
C GLN A 96 -9.51 3.88 -3.57
N TRP A 97 -10.55 3.07 -3.78
CA TRP A 97 -10.91 1.96 -2.92
C TRP A 97 -10.61 0.66 -3.67
N ALA A 98 -9.96 -0.29 -3.02
CA ALA A 98 -9.68 -1.60 -3.55
C ALA A 98 -10.16 -2.66 -2.56
N SER A 99 -10.98 -3.59 -3.04
CA SER A 99 -11.46 -4.73 -2.29
C SER A 99 -10.81 -5.98 -2.86
N THR A 100 -10.12 -6.76 -2.03
CA THR A 100 -9.47 -8.01 -2.44
C THR A 100 -9.96 -9.11 -1.51
N CYS A 101 -10.35 -10.26 -2.06
CA CYS A 101 -10.65 -11.45 -1.27
C CYS A 101 -9.90 -12.64 -1.85
N GLY A 102 -9.52 -13.57 -1.00
CA GLY A 102 -8.76 -14.75 -1.41
C GLY A 102 -8.77 -15.87 -0.39
N LEU A 103 -8.09 -16.94 -0.76
CA LEU A 103 -7.84 -18.11 0.06
C LEU A 103 -6.33 -18.34 0.13
N ALA A 104 -5.85 -18.70 1.30
CA ALA A 104 -4.50 -19.19 1.55
C ALA A 104 -4.60 -20.59 2.14
N TRP A 105 -3.67 -21.47 1.79
CA TRP A 105 -3.54 -22.79 2.40
C TRP A 105 -2.06 -23.14 2.52
N THR A 106 -1.75 -24.01 3.47
CA THR A 106 -0.43 -24.61 3.63
C THR A 106 -0.54 -26.10 3.38
N ASP A 107 0.33 -26.61 2.52
CA ASP A 107 0.52 -28.04 2.25
C ASP A 107 1.34 -28.72 3.34
#